data_AF-A0A7W5EFS5-F1
#
_entry.id   AF-A0A7W5EFS5-F1
#
_cell.length_a   1.000
_cell.length_b   1.000
_cell.length_c   1.000
_cell.angle_alpha   90.00
_cell.angle_beta   90.00
_cell.angle_gamma   90.00
#
_symmetry.space_group_name_H-M   'P 1'
#
loop_
_entity.id
_entity.type
_entity.pdbx_description
1 polymer ?
#
loop_
_entity_poly.entity_id
_entity_poly.type
_entity_poly.pdbx_seq_one_letter_code
_entity_poly.pdbx_strand_id
1 'polypeptide(L)'
;MKRSIIGAMLAAGLAAGFAGSGSTAAAQSTSPAMAQQQQREIARGDPARWMKGDGTEQAQLATKRKEIGAALNEALNDCKASAGAERKACVREARETYSRDMANAKELVAQSNGMGGVYDTAGPSE
;
A
#
# COMPACT_ATOMS: atom_id res chain seq x y z
N MET A 1 -4.00 -3.35 64.14
CA MET A 1 -4.24 -1.90 64.24
C MET A 1 -3.35 -1.18 63.23
N LYS A 2 -3.89 -0.08 62.67
CA LYS A 2 -3.20 1.01 61.95
C LYS A 2 -2.87 0.78 60.46
N ARG A 3 -3.76 1.34 59.64
CA ARG A 3 -3.46 1.90 58.33
C ARG A 3 -2.58 3.14 58.56
N SER A 4 -1.48 3.26 57.81
CA SER A 4 -0.77 4.52 57.62
C SER A 4 -0.57 4.74 56.13
N ILE A 5 -0.90 5.96 55.72
CA ILE A 5 -0.90 6.52 54.38
C ILE A 5 0.44 7.22 54.14
N ILE A 6 0.73 7.52 52.87
CA ILE A 6 1.54 8.63 52.33
C ILE A 6 2.99 8.27 51.98
N GLY A 7 3.36 8.59 50.74
CA GLY A 7 4.73 8.97 50.41
C GLY A 7 5.11 8.74 48.96
N ALA A 8 4.66 9.61 48.05
CA ALA A 8 5.26 9.73 46.72
C ALA A 8 6.71 10.23 46.86
N MET A 9 7.66 9.61 46.16
CA MET A 9 8.91 10.26 45.77
C MET A 9 9.28 9.88 44.35
N LEU A 10 9.36 10.93 43.51
CA LEU A 10 10.16 10.95 42.29
C LEU A 10 11.61 10.59 42.63
N ALA A 11 12.27 9.82 41.76
CA ALA A 11 13.38 10.31 40.95
C ALA A 11 14.26 9.17 40.43
N ALA A 12 14.90 9.51 39.31
CA ALA A 12 16.17 8.98 38.83
C ALA A 12 16.12 7.57 38.22
N GLY A 13 16.19 7.54 36.90
CA GLY A 13 16.50 6.34 36.15
C GLY A 13 17.94 5.88 36.39
N LEU A 14 18.18 4.62 36.05
CA LEU A 14 19.40 4.17 35.41
C LEU A 14 19.12 2.78 34.83
N ALA A 15 19.31 2.67 33.52
CA ALA A 15 19.60 1.48 32.72
C ALA A 15 19.34 0.09 33.33
N ALA A 16 18.40 -0.65 32.75
CA ALA A 16 18.62 -2.05 32.34
C ALA A 16 17.42 -2.58 31.52
N GLY A 17 17.70 -2.99 30.29
CA GLY A 17 17.05 -4.16 29.68
C GLY A 17 15.61 -4.02 29.19
N PHE A 18 15.42 -3.41 28.03
CA PHE A 18 14.43 -3.93 27.08
C PHE A 18 15.20 -4.57 25.91
N ALA A 19 15.50 -5.85 26.06
CA ALA A 19 15.83 -6.74 24.95
C ALA A 19 14.52 -7.03 24.19
N GLY A 20 14.07 -6.07 23.41
CA GLY A 20 13.11 -6.27 22.33
C GLY A 20 13.84 -5.90 21.06
N SER A 21 13.94 -6.84 20.12
CA SER A 21 14.61 -6.69 18.82
C SER A 21 13.90 -5.63 17.95
N GLY A 22 13.97 -4.37 18.35
CA GLY A 22 13.66 -3.24 17.50
C GLY A 22 14.84 -3.08 16.57
N SER A 23 14.68 -3.51 15.32
CA SER A 23 15.55 -3.10 14.24
C SER A 23 15.64 -1.58 14.28
N THR A 24 16.76 -1.05 14.77
CA THR A 24 17.12 0.33 14.50
C THR A 24 17.23 0.41 12.99
N ALA A 25 16.24 1.05 12.35
CA ALA A 25 16.39 1.50 10.99
C ALA A 25 17.56 2.49 11.01
N ALA A 26 18.78 1.98 10.82
CA ALA A 26 19.91 2.82 10.49
C ALA A 26 19.48 3.57 9.24
N ALA A 27 19.27 4.87 9.37
CA ALA A 27 19.05 5.75 8.24
C ALA A 27 20.28 5.58 7.34
N GLN A 28 20.11 4.78 6.28
CA GLN A 28 21.14 4.57 5.28
C GLN A 28 21.35 5.92 4.61
N SER A 29 22.45 6.59 4.94
CA SER A 29 22.77 7.88 4.32
C SER A 29 23.02 7.65 2.84
N THR A 30 22.23 8.30 1.99
CA THR A 30 22.46 8.34 0.55
C THR A 30 23.90 8.81 0.33
N SER A 31 24.74 7.98 -0.31
CA SER A 31 26.14 8.35 -0.54
C SER A 31 26.22 9.64 -1.37
N PRO A 32 27.31 10.43 -1.27
CA PRO A 32 27.45 11.65 -2.06
C PRO A 32 27.27 11.43 -3.56
N ALA A 33 27.73 10.27 -4.06
CA ALA A 33 27.54 9.87 -5.45
C ALA A 33 26.06 9.63 -5.81
N MET A 34 25.31 8.97 -4.93
CA MET A 34 23.87 8.75 -5.11
C MET A 34 23.07 10.04 -4.96
N ALA A 35 23.49 10.95 -4.07
CA ALA A 35 22.88 12.27 -3.93
C ALA A 35 23.06 13.10 -5.21
N GLN A 36 24.28 13.10 -5.79
CA GLN A 36 24.52 13.75 -7.07
C GLN A 36 23.72 13.10 -8.22
N GLN A 37 23.59 11.76 -8.23
CA GLN A 37 22.74 11.07 -9.20
C GLN A 37 21.27 11.47 -9.06
N GLN A 38 20.75 11.51 -7.84
CA GLN A 38 19.39 11.92 -7.56
C GLN A 38 19.14 13.36 -8.02
N GLN A 39 20.07 14.29 -7.76
CA GLN A 39 19.97 15.68 -8.25
C GLN A 39 19.92 15.75 -9.78
N ARG A 40 20.71 14.92 -10.48
CA ARG A 40 20.67 14.84 -11.95
C ARG A 40 19.34 14.29 -12.46
N GLU A 41 18.77 13.27 -11.82
CA GLU A 41 17.47 12.72 -12.23
C GLU A 41 16.32 13.70 -11.92
N ILE A 42 16.35 14.40 -10.79
CA ILE A 42 15.39 15.47 -10.47
C ILE A 42 15.48 16.59 -11.53
N ALA A 43 16.70 17.03 -11.87
CA ALA A 43 16.90 18.05 -12.90
C ALA A 43 16.48 17.59 -14.31
N ARG A 44 16.56 16.27 -14.59
CA ARG A 44 16.06 15.66 -15.82
C ARG A 44 14.52 15.67 -15.87
N GLY A 45 13.86 15.69 -14.72
CA GLY A 45 12.41 15.64 -14.59
C GLY A 45 11.83 14.25 -14.84
N ASP A 46 10.52 14.12 -14.64
CA ASP A 46 9.84 12.85 -14.81
C ASP A 46 9.84 12.40 -16.29
N PRO A 47 10.04 11.10 -16.56
CA PRO A 47 9.91 10.57 -17.91
C PRO A 47 8.54 10.88 -18.50
N ALA A 48 8.47 11.37 -19.74
CA ALA A 48 7.20 11.72 -20.40
C ALA A 48 6.18 10.57 -20.41
N ARG A 49 6.65 9.31 -20.40
CA ARG A 49 5.80 8.11 -20.28
C ARG A 49 4.99 8.06 -18.98
N TRP A 50 5.45 8.67 -17.89
CA TRP A 50 4.76 8.69 -16.59
C TRP A 50 3.56 9.62 -16.62
N MET A 51 3.62 10.68 -17.43
CA MET A 51 2.53 11.64 -17.61
C MET A 51 1.49 11.17 -18.62
N LYS A 52 1.72 10.02 -19.27
CA LYS A 52 0.78 9.42 -20.20
C LYS A 52 -0.26 8.60 -19.42
N GLY A 53 -1.30 9.28 -18.96
CA GLY A 53 -2.48 8.62 -18.43
C GLY A 53 -3.25 7.85 -19.50
N ASP A 54 -4.20 7.04 -19.06
CA ASP A 54 -5.19 6.43 -19.94
C ASP A 54 -6.21 7.49 -20.38
N GLY A 55 -5.79 8.37 -21.30
CA GLY A 55 -6.56 9.55 -21.71
C GLY A 55 -7.81 9.24 -22.54
N THR A 56 -8.05 7.98 -22.91
CA THR A 56 -9.22 7.56 -23.67
C THR A 56 -9.97 6.46 -22.93
N GLU A 57 -11.29 6.41 -23.08
CA GLU A 57 -12.13 5.35 -22.49
C GLU A 57 -11.66 3.94 -22.90
N GLN A 58 -11.18 3.79 -24.15
CA GLN A 58 -10.65 2.53 -24.64
C GLN A 58 -9.36 2.13 -23.90
N ALA A 59 -8.45 3.08 -23.65
CA ALA A 59 -7.24 2.83 -22.89
C ALA A 59 -7.58 2.47 -21.43
N GLN A 60 -8.50 3.20 -20.81
CA GLN A 60 -8.94 2.95 -19.44
C GLN A 60 -9.58 1.56 -19.30
N LEU A 61 -10.43 1.17 -20.26
CA LEU A 61 -11.02 -0.16 -20.29
C LEU A 61 -9.96 -1.26 -20.51
N ALA A 62 -8.96 -1.01 -21.35
CA ALA A 62 -7.86 -1.94 -21.53
C ALA A 62 -7.03 -2.10 -20.25
N THR A 63 -6.77 -1.02 -19.53
CA THR A 63 -6.10 -1.04 -18.23
C THR A 63 -6.94 -1.75 -17.19
N LYS A 64 -8.23 -1.41 -17.05
CA LYS A 64 -9.13 -2.05 -16.08
C LYS A 64 -9.20 -3.57 -16.27
N ARG A 65 -9.21 -4.06 -17.51
CA ARG A 65 -9.16 -5.51 -17.78
C ARG A 65 -7.85 -6.16 -17.30
N LYS A 66 -6.72 -5.47 -17.43
CA LYS A 66 -5.43 -5.96 -16.90
C LYS A 66 -5.47 -6.01 -15.37
N GLU A 67 -6.03 -4.99 -14.74
CA GLU A 67 -6.19 -4.93 -13.28
C GLU A 67 -7.09 -6.05 -12.76
N ILE A 68 -8.23 -6.32 -13.41
CA ILE A 68 -9.11 -7.45 -13.07
C ILE A 68 -8.37 -8.80 -13.19
N GLY A 69 -7.54 -8.96 -14.24
CA GLY A 69 -6.69 -10.14 -14.39
C GLY A 69 -5.62 -10.26 -13.30
N ALA A 70 -5.01 -9.15 -12.90
CA ALA A 70 -4.04 -9.11 -11.81
C ALA A 70 -4.71 -9.46 -10.46
N ALA A 71 -5.89 -8.92 -10.20
CA ALA A 71 -6.68 -9.22 -8.99
C ALA A 71 -7.06 -10.71 -8.91
N LEU A 72 -7.40 -11.34 -10.05
CA LEU A 72 -7.60 -12.79 -10.08
C LEU A 72 -6.32 -13.55 -9.70
N ASN A 73 -5.17 -13.16 -10.24
CA ASN A 73 -3.91 -13.83 -9.93
C ASN A 73 -3.53 -13.68 -8.44
N GLU A 74 -3.77 -12.51 -7.86
CA GLU A 74 -3.59 -12.25 -6.44
C GLU A 74 -4.52 -13.13 -5.60
N ALA A 75 -5.82 -13.12 -5.89
CA ALA A 75 -6.79 -13.97 -5.19
C ALA A 75 -6.45 -15.48 -5.30
N LEU A 76 -6.00 -15.94 -6.47
CA LEU A 76 -5.56 -17.33 -6.64
C LEU A 76 -4.28 -17.65 -5.86
N ASN A 77 -3.40 -16.68 -5.67
CA ASN A 77 -2.23 -16.84 -4.80
C ASN A 77 -2.65 -16.94 -3.33
N ASP A 78 -3.60 -16.12 -2.89
CA ASP A 78 -4.12 -16.17 -1.52
C ASP A 78 -4.81 -17.49 -1.22
N CYS A 79 -5.54 -18.06 -2.20
CA CYS A 79 -6.16 -19.38 -2.06
C CYS A 79 -5.17 -20.51 -1.76
N LYS A 80 -3.87 -20.31 -2.00
CA LYS A 80 -2.84 -21.32 -1.66
C LYS A 80 -2.72 -21.51 -0.14
N ALA A 81 -3.05 -20.49 0.66
CA ALA A 81 -2.99 -20.54 2.12
C ALA A 81 -4.01 -21.51 2.75
N SER A 82 -5.19 -21.66 2.14
CA SER A 82 -6.21 -22.63 2.57
C SER A 82 -5.93 -24.03 2.04
N ALA A 83 -6.49 -25.08 2.66
CA ALA A 83 -6.33 -26.47 2.23
C ALA A 83 -7.68 -27.14 1.88
N GLY A 84 -7.62 -28.29 1.19
CA GLY A 84 -8.79 -29.15 0.97
C GLY A 84 -9.99 -28.46 0.32
N ALA A 85 -11.16 -28.56 0.96
CA ALA A 85 -12.42 -28.00 0.46
C ALA A 85 -12.45 -26.47 0.46
N GLU A 86 -11.80 -25.83 1.44
CA GLU A 86 -11.72 -24.36 1.52
C GLU A 86 -10.95 -23.78 0.35
N ARG A 87 -9.84 -24.42 -0.06
CA ARG A 87 -9.10 -24.02 -1.27
C ARG A 87 -9.97 -24.07 -2.52
N LYS A 88 -10.78 -25.13 -2.67
CA LYS A 88 -11.70 -25.27 -3.82
C LYS A 88 -12.79 -24.19 -3.81
N ALA A 89 -13.30 -23.84 -2.63
CA ALA A 89 -14.25 -22.74 -2.48
C ALA A 89 -13.63 -21.39 -2.84
N CYS A 90 -12.45 -21.09 -2.29
CA CYS A 90 -11.71 -19.86 -2.60
C CYS A 90 -11.44 -19.70 -4.10
N VAL A 91 -10.94 -20.74 -4.77
CA VAL A 91 -10.65 -20.68 -6.21
C VAL A 91 -11.91 -20.45 -7.04
N ARG A 92 -13.05 -21.01 -6.62
CA ARG A 92 -14.33 -20.79 -7.30
C ARG A 92 -14.78 -19.33 -7.13
N GLU A 93 -14.76 -18.81 -5.91
CA GLU A 93 -15.12 -17.43 -5.61
C GLU A 93 -14.23 -16.43 -6.39
N ALA A 94 -12.92 -16.66 -6.44
CA ALA A 94 -12.00 -15.83 -7.21
C ALA A 94 -12.37 -15.78 -8.70
N ARG A 95 -12.77 -16.92 -9.28
CA ARG A 95 -13.19 -17.00 -10.70
C ARG A 95 -14.56 -16.38 -10.94
N GLU A 96 -15.49 -16.52 -10.00
CA GLU A 96 -16.80 -15.87 -10.07
C GLU A 96 -16.65 -14.35 -10.01
N THR A 97 -15.79 -13.85 -9.13
CA THR A 97 -15.43 -12.43 -9.05
C THR A 97 -14.81 -11.93 -10.35
N TYR A 98 -13.80 -12.62 -10.89
CA TYR A 98 -13.23 -12.29 -12.20
C TYR A 98 -14.29 -12.20 -13.30
N SER A 99 -15.20 -13.19 -13.37
CA SER A 99 -16.22 -13.25 -14.42
C SER A 99 -17.20 -12.09 -14.31
N ARG A 100 -17.64 -11.79 -13.08
CA ARG A 100 -18.50 -10.64 -12.79
C ARG A 100 -17.81 -9.33 -13.13
N ASP A 101 -16.56 -9.15 -12.74
CA ASP A 101 -15.84 -7.89 -12.95
C ASP A 101 -15.54 -7.66 -14.44
N MET A 102 -15.19 -8.73 -15.18
CA MET A 102 -15.02 -8.65 -16.64
C MET A 102 -16.32 -8.27 -17.36
N ALA A 103 -17.47 -8.81 -16.93
CA ALA A 103 -18.78 -8.45 -17.46
C ALA A 103 -19.13 -6.98 -17.18
N ASN A 104 -18.68 -6.45 -16.04
CA ASN A 104 -18.96 -5.08 -15.59
C ASN A 104 -17.79 -4.10 -15.83
N ALA A 105 -16.80 -4.46 -16.64
CA ALA A 105 -15.55 -3.69 -16.76
C ALA A 105 -15.76 -2.22 -17.18
N LYS A 106 -16.78 -1.92 -17.98
CA LYS A 106 -17.13 -0.54 -18.36
C LYS A 106 -17.67 0.28 -17.17
N GLU A 107 -18.53 -0.33 -16.37
CA GLU A 107 -19.07 0.30 -15.16
C GLU A 107 -17.95 0.55 -14.14
N LEU A 108 -17.04 -0.41 -13.98
CA LEU A 108 -15.87 -0.27 -13.11
C LEU A 108 -14.94 0.85 -13.55
N VAL A 109 -14.80 1.11 -14.86
CA VAL A 109 -14.08 2.29 -15.38
C VAL A 109 -14.84 3.58 -15.02
N ALA A 110 -16.15 3.63 -15.25
CA ALA A 110 -16.96 4.81 -14.93
C ALA A 110 -16.90 5.14 -13.43
N GLN A 111 -17.00 4.12 -12.56
CA GLN A 111 -16.86 4.26 -11.12
C GLN A 111 -15.47 4.76 -10.72
N SER A 112 -14.40 4.21 -11.32
CA SER A 112 -13.02 4.65 -11.06
C SER A 112 -12.82 6.13 -11.39
N ASN A 113 -13.37 6.58 -12.52
CA ASN A 113 -13.28 7.97 -12.94
C ASN A 113 -14.13 8.92 -12.08
N GLY A 114 -15.27 8.44 -11.57
CA GLY A 114 -16.14 9.20 -10.67
C GLY A 114 -15.53 9.50 -9.29
N MET A 115 -14.49 8.76 -8.89
CA MET A 115 -13.75 8.99 -7.64
C MET A 115 -12.67 10.09 -7.75
N GLY A 116 -12.43 10.63 -8.94
CA GLY A 116 -11.34 11.59 -9.24
C GLY A 116 -11.49 13.01 -8.67
N GLY A 117 -12.39 13.25 -7.72
CA GLY A 117 -12.58 14.54 -7.05
C GLY A 117 -12.07 14.59 -5.61
N VAL A 118 -11.58 13.48 -5.06
CA VAL A 118 -11.25 13.35 -3.63
C VAL A 118 -9.76 13.04 -3.46
N TYR A 119 -8.91 13.99 -3.85
CA TYR A 119 -7.51 13.99 -3.46
C TYR A 119 -7.12 15.42 -3.09
N ASP A 120 -7.35 15.77 -1.84
CA ASP A 120 -6.56 16.80 -1.20
C ASP A 120 -5.23 16.15 -0.78
N THR A 121 -4.29 16.06 -1.72
CA THR A 121 -2.91 15.62 -1.45
C THR A 121 -2.05 16.77 -0.94
N ALA A 122 -2.61 17.97 -0.79
CA ALA A 122 -1.97 19.03 -0.03
C ALA A 122 -2.20 18.74 1.45
N GLY A 123 -1.33 17.90 2.03
CA GLY A 123 -1.12 17.95 3.47
C GLY A 123 -0.90 19.41 3.89
N PRO A 124 -1.35 19.83 5.09
CA PRO A 124 -1.27 21.23 5.51
C PRO A 124 0.16 21.71 5.31
N SER A 125 0.31 22.78 4.53
CA SER A 125 1.57 23.51 4.42
C SER A 125 1.94 23.98 5.83
N GLU A 126 2.96 23.35 6.40
CA GLU A 126 3.58 23.75 7.67
C GLU A 126 4.03 25.22 7.63
#